data_AF-A0A2G9P468-F1
#
_entry.id   AF-A0A2G9P468-F1
#
_cell.length_a   1.000
_cell.length_b   1.000
_cell.length_c   1.000
_cell.angle_alpha   90.00
_cell.angle_beta   90.00
_cell.angle_gamma   90.00
#
_symmetry.space_group_name_H-M   'P 1'
#
loop_
_entity.id
_entity.type
_entity.pdbx_description
1 polymer ?
#
loop_
_entity_poly.entity_id
_entity_poly.type
_entity_poly.pdbx_seq_one_letter_code
_entity_poly.pdbx_strand_id
1 'polypeptide(L)'
;KARAVMTKTAPRGVSFLLREYHEGEQALVIIDPRQHKGLPHRRYHGKVGRITNVGRRAITLDVKLGDKTKTLITRLDHIKPFGV
;
A
#
# COMPACT_ATOMS: atom_id res chain seq x y z
N LYS A 1 17.31 1.96 -8.96
CA LYS A 1 16.59 3.25 -9.20
C LYS A 1 15.56 3.48 -8.07
N ALA A 2 15.85 4.37 -7.10
CA ALA A 2 14.99 4.65 -5.92
C ALA A 2 14.32 6.02 -6.00
N ARG A 3 15.14 6.98 -6.45
CA ARG A 3 14.89 8.41 -6.35
C ARG A 3 13.53 8.78 -6.93
N ALA A 4 13.19 8.26 -8.10
CA ALA A 4 11.90 8.50 -8.74
C ALA A 4 10.67 8.03 -7.92
N VAL A 5 10.78 6.93 -7.17
CA VAL A 5 9.67 6.40 -6.35
C VAL A 5 9.60 7.08 -4.98
N MET A 6 10.76 7.48 -4.45
CA MET A 6 10.91 8.03 -3.10
C MET A 6 10.90 9.57 -3.06
N THR A 7 10.49 10.23 -4.15
CA THR A 7 10.39 11.69 -4.20
C THR A 7 8.95 12.11 -4.53
N LYS A 8 8.38 12.98 -3.70
CA LYS A 8 7.08 13.65 -3.95
C LYS A 8 7.11 15.05 -3.38
N THR A 9 6.62 16.03 -4.15
CA THR A 9 6.70 17.46 -3.79
C THR A 9 5.40 18.01 -3.19
N ALA A 10 4.24 17.66 -3.78
CA ALA A 10 2.95 18.18 -3.32
C ALA A 10 2.55 17.61 -1.94
N PRO A 11 1.64 18.22 -1.17
CA PRO A 11 0.97 17.55 -0.04
C PRO A 11 -0.05 16.51 -0.53
N ARG A 12 -0.54 15.64 0.36
CA ARG A 12 -1.64 14.69 0.09
C ARG A 12 -2.88 15.12 0.86
N GLY A 13 -4.06 15.05 0.22
CA GLY A 13 -5.34 15.31 0.89
C GLY A 13 -5.68 14.26 1.95
N VAL A 14 -6.65 14.53 2.82
CA VAL A 14 -6.99 13.68 3.99
C VAL A 14 -7.95 12.53 3.69
N SER A 15 -8.55 12.48 2.50
CA SER A 15 -9.60 11.53 2.14
C SER A 15 -9.22 10.06 2.31
N PHE A 16 -7.95 9.71 2.17
CA PHE A 16 -7.47 8.33 2.33
C PHE A 16 -7.56 7.81 3.77
N LEU A 17 -7.63 8.69 4.78
CA LEU A 17 -7.74 8.30 6.19
C LEU A 17 -9.14 7.84 6.57
N LEU A 18 -10.15 8.33 5.86
CA LEU A 18 -11.56 8.02 6.11
C LEU A 18 -12.02 6.77 5.36
N ARG A 19 -11.13 6.16 4.56
CA ARG A 19 -11.49 5.01 3.75
C ARG A 19 -11.38 3.73 4.57
N GLU A 20 -12.49 3.02 4.62
CA GLU A 20 -12.56 1.68 5.19
C GLU A 20 -12.09 0.64 4.16
N TYR A 21 -11.44 -0.40 4.68
CA TYR A 21 -10.95 -1.52 3.91
C TYR A 21 -11.49 -2.80 4.56
N HIS A 22 -11.83 -3.78 3.74
CA HIS A 22 -12.33 -5.07 4.20
C HIS A 22 -11.46 -6.23 3.73
N GLU A 23 -11.51 -7.31 4.49
CA GLU A 23 -10.82 -8.54 4.14
C GLU A 23 -11.40 -9.12 2.84
N GLY A 24 -10.51 -9.58 1.96
CA GLY A 24 -10.88 -10.08 0.63
C GLY A 24 -10.87 -9.03 -0.48
N GLU A 25 -10.85 -7.73 -0.16
CA GLU A 25 -10.75 -6.66 -1.15
C GLU A 25 -9.35 -6.59 -1.80
N GLN A 26 -9.28 -5.95 -2.96
CA GLN A 26 -8.01 -5.68 -3.64
C GLN A 26 -7.54 -4.25 -3.37
N ALA A 27 -6.26 -4.12 -3.05
CA ALA A 27 -5.61 -2.83 -2.85
C ALA A 27 -4.32 -2.73 -3.67
N LEU A 28 -4.09 -1.54 -4.19
CA LEU A 28 -2.88 -1.17 -4.91
C LEU A 28 -1.84 -0.61 -3.92
N VAL A 29 -0.64 -1.19 -3.91
CA VAL A 29 0.47 -0.74 -3.08
C VAL A 29 1.17 0.44 -3.76
N ILE A 30 0.92 1.66 -3.27
CA ILE A 30 1.59 2.88 -3.72
C ILE A 30 2.33 3.53 -2.57
N ILE A 31 3.65 3.52 -2.67
CA ILE A 31 4.51 4.16 -1.68
C ILE A 31 4.25 5.67 -1.65
N ASP A 32 3.84 6.15 -0.48
CA ASP A 32 3.95 7.55 -0.11
C ASP A 32 5.26 7.80 0.67
N PRO A 33 6.29 8.42 0.07
CA PRO A 33 7.57 8.63 0.74
C PRO A 33 7.51 9.67 1.86
N ARG A 34 6.41 10.45 1.96
CA ARG A 34 6.19 11.43 3.03
C ARG A 34 5.98 10.77 4.38
N GLN A 35 5.56 9.50 4.38
CA GLN A 35 5.32 8.75 5.60
C GLN A 35 6.34 7.61 5.70
N HIS A 36 7.18 7.64 6.72
CA HIS A 36 8.28 6.66 6.82
C HIS A 36 7.86 5.36 7.53
N LYS A 37 6.78 5.41 8.32
CA LYS A 37 6.32 4.27 9.11
C LYS A 37 5.51 3.31 8.25
N GLY A 38 5.81 2.01 8.33
CA GLY A 38 5.10 0.98 7.56
C GLY A 38 5.36 1.03 6.06
N LEU A 39 6.47 1.67 5.66
CA LEU A 39 6.86 1.87 4.28
C LEU A 39 7.27 0.53 3.65
N PRO A 40 6.59 0.08 2.58
CA PRO A 40 6.89 -1.20 1.97
C PRO A 40 8.13 -1.09 1.08
N HIS A 41 8.85 -2.20 0.91
CA HIS A 41 10.01 -2.21 0.01
C HIS A 41 9.59 -1.84 -1.42
N ARG A 42 10.39 -1.03 -2.11
CA ARG A 42 10.12 -0.51 -3.47
C ARG A 42 9.69 -1.56 -4.49
N ARG A 43 10.10 -2.82 -4.31
CA ARG A 43 9.78 -3.94 -5.20
C ARG A 43 8.28 -4.19 -5.32
N TYR A 44 7.52 -3.80 -4.30
CA TYR A 44 6.06 -3.97 -4.23
C TYR A 44 5.31 -2.73 -4.72
N HIS A 45 6.01 -1.65 -5.07
CA HIS A 45 5.38 -0.45 -5.61
C HIS A 45 4.65 -0.78 -6.93
N GLY A 46 3.39 -0.35 -7.03
CA GLY A 46 2.55 -0.58 -8.20
C GLY A 46 2.00 -2.00 -8.31
N LYS A 47 2.14 -2.83 -7.28
CA LYS A 47 1.55 -4.17 -7.24
C LYS A 47 0.18 -4.13 -6.57
N VAL A 48 -0.73 -4.96 -7.07
CA VAL A 48 -2.04 -5.20 -6.47
C VAL A 48 -1.91 -6.42 -5.56
N GLY A 49 -2.49 -6.32 -4.37
CA GLY A 49 -2.58 -7.42 -3.43
C GLY A 49 -4.01 -7.58 -2.91
N ARG A 50 -4.32 -8.78 -2.42
CA ARG A 50 -5.58 -9.08 -1.74
C ARG A 50 -5.39 -8.88 -0.24
N ILE A 51 -6.30 -8.15 0.39
CA ILE A 51 -6.25 -7.89 1.83
C ILE A 51 -6.63 -9.17 2.57
N THR A 52 -5.73 -9.64 3.43
CA THR A 52 -5.97 -10.80 4.29
C THR A 52 -6.37 -10.42 5.69
N ASN A 53 -5.89 -9.27 6.19
CA ASN A 53 -6.29 -8.77 7.49
C ASN A 53 -6.24 -7.24 7.57
N VAL A 54 -7.20 -6.66 8.27
CA VAL A 54 -7.29 -5.21 8.50
C VAL A 54 -7.03 -4.90 9.97
N GLY A 55 -5.89 -4.27 10.25
CA GLY A 55 -5.57 -3.75 11.57
C GLY A 55 -5.95 -2.28 11.72
N ARG A 56 -5.68 -1.71 12.90
CA ARG A 56 -6.06 -0.32 13.22
C ARG A 56 -5.47 0.74 12.29
N ARG A 57 -4.22 0.57 11.85
CA ARG A 57 -3.48 1.53 10.99
C ARG A 57 -2.73 0.88 9.84
N ALA A 58 -2.66 -0.44 9.86
CA ALA A 58 -1.89 -1.23 8.92
C ALA A 58 -2.75 -2.38 8.45
N ILE A 59 -2.51 -2.80 7.21
CA ILE A 59 -3.18 -3.93 6.61
C ILE A 59 -2.14 -4.95 6.18
N THR A 60 -2.57 -6.20 6.22
CA THR A 60 -1.81 -7.33 5.71
C THR A 60 -2.40 -7.72 4.37
N LEU A 61 -1.55 -7.82 3.37
CA LEU A 61 -1.96 -8.11 2.00
C LEU A 61 -1.02 -9.10 1.32
N ASP A 62 -1.62 -10.02 0.59
CA ASP A 62 -0.90 -10.98 -0.23
C ASP A 62 -0.68 -10.39 -1.62
N VAL A 63 0.59 -10.14 -1.94
CA VAL A 63 1.03 -9.56 -3.21
C VAL A 63 1.78 -10.60 -4.00
N LYS A 64 1.43 -10.71 -5.29
CA LYS A 64 2.15 -11.56 -6.22
C LYS A 64 3.40 -10.84 -6.72
N LEU A 65 4.55 -11.48 -6.56
CA LEU A 65 5.83 -11.00 -7.07
C LEU A 65 6.47 -12.05 -7.98
N GLY A 66 6.31 -11.86 -9.29
CA GLY A 66 6.59 -12.92 -10.26
C GLY A 66 5.58 -14.04 -10.04
N ASP A 67 6.06 -15.26 -9.81
CA ASP A 67 5.21 -16.42 -9.55
C ASP A 67 4.94 -16.68 -8.07
N LYS A 68 5.63 -15.97 -7.17
CA LYS A 68 5.53 -16.19 -5.73
C LYS A 68 4.57 -15.21 -5.08
N THR A 69 3.65 -15.73 -4.27
CA THR A 69 2.82 -14.93 -3.37
C THR A 69 3.63 -14.57 -2.13
N LYS A 70 3.54 -13.30 -1.71
CA LYS A 70 4.23 -12.79 -0.52
C LYS A 70 3.27 -11.97 0.32
N THR A 71 3.25 -12.23 1.60
CA THR A 71 2.53 -11.42 2.58
C THR A 71 3.32 -10.15 2.87
N LEU A 72 2.68 -9.01 2.69
CA LEU A 72 3.21 -7.68 2.93
C LEU A 72 2.36 -7.00 4.00
N ILE A 73 3.03 -6.41 4.99
CA ILE A 73 2.38 -5.59 6.01
C ILE A 73 2.72 -4.14 5.69
N THR A 74 1.70 -3.31 5.49
CA THR A 74 1.91 -1.90 5.17
C THR A 74 0.83 -1.02 5.77
N ARG A 75 1.14 0.27 5.90
CA ARG A 75 0.21 1.26 6.45
C ARG A 75 -0.84 1.68 5.44
N LEU A 76 -1.97 2.17 5.93
CA LEU A 76 -3.04 2.77 5.10
C LEU A 76 -2.52 3.95 4.25
N ASP A 77 -1.44 4.60 4.68
CA ASP A 77 -0.75 5.64 3.91
C ASP A 77 -0.18 5.12 2.57
N HIS A 78 0.21 3.86 2.49
CA HIS A 78 0.93 3.31 1.32
C HIS A 78 0.04 2.48 0.39
N ILE A 79 -1.28 2.63 0.51
CA ILE A 79 -2.24 1.88 -0.27
C ILE A 79 -3.24 2.80 -0.94
N LYS A 80 -3.85 2.27 -2.01
CA LYS A 80 -4.99 2.85 -2.69
C LYS A 80 -6.00 1.73 -2.96
N PRO A 81 -7.30 2.02 -2.94
CA PRO A 81 -8.29 1.05 -3.38
C PRO A 81 -8.08 0.71 -4.87
N PHE A 82 -8.37 -0.53 -5.24
CA PHE A 82 -8.30 -1.00 -6.63
C PHE A 82 -9.69 -1.45 -7.07
N GLY A 83 -10.19 -0.95 -8.21
CA GLY A 83 -11.51 -1.30 -8.73
C GLY A 83 -12.69 -0.46 -8.20
N VAL A 84 -12.45 0.83 -7.95
CA VAL A 84 -13.51 1.84 -7.71
C VAL A 84 -13.72 2.64 -8.98
#